data_AF-A0A5C4MGC8-F1
#
_entry.id   AF-A0A5C4MGC8-F1
#
_cell.length_a   1.000
_cell.length_b   1.000
_cell.length_c   1.000
_cell.angle_alpha   90.00
_cell.angle_beta   90.00
_cell.angle_gamma   90.00
#
_symmetry.space_group_name_H-M   'P 1'
#
loop_
_entity.id
_entity.type
_entity.pdbx_description
1 polymer ?
#
loop_
_entity_poly.entity_id
_entity_poly.type
_entity_poly.pdbx_seq_one_letter_code
_entity_poly.pdbx_strand_id
1 'polypeptide(L)'
;MLLPLVSVSLIGMLVGLVVGPPAGTGRRLALRVAAAVAGAWAGFLVFGLTGVTVDAIAGTGVWVPALGHVGAVFGAVLAARGGRRSGRRRGPA
;
A
#
# COMPACT_ATOMS: atom_id res chain seq x y z
N MET A 1 -16.94 -3.56 11.35
CA MET A 1 -16.51 -3.67 9.93
C MET A 1 -15.03 -4.03 9.86
N LEU A 2 -14.69 -5.31 10.08
CA LEU A 2 -13.30 -5.79 10.02
C LEU A 2 -12.82 -6.02 8.58
N LEU A 3 -13.74 -6.09 7.61
CA LEU A 3 -13.47 -6.33 6.19
C LEU A 3 -12.46 -5.34 5.56
N PRO A 4 -12.57 -4.02 5.74
CA PRO A 4 -11.57 -3.09 5.17
C PRO A 4 -10.19 -3.25 5.80
N LEU A 5 -10.11 -3.49 7.13
CA LEU A 5 -8.84 -3.69 7.83
C LEU A 5 -8.07 -4.90 7.28
N VAL A 6 -8.78 -6.01 7.08
CA VAL A 6 -8.20 -7.25 6.56
C VAL A 6 -7.86 -7.11 5.07
N SER A 7 -8.74 -6.52 4.26
CA SER A 7 -8.54 -6.32 2.81
C SER A 7 -7.32 -5.45 2.50
N VAL A 8 -7.21 -4.26 3.13
CA VAL A 8 -6.11 -3.31 2.88
C VAL A 8 -4.77 -3.91 3.29
N SER A 9 -4.74 -4.64 4.41
CA SER A 9 -3.54 -5.33 4.88
C SER A 9 -3.13 -6.46 3.94
N LEU A 10 -4.09 -7.24 3.42
CA LEU A 10 -3.86 -8.27 2.40
C LEU A 10 -3.29 -7.67 1.10
N ILE A 11 -3.83 -6.55 0.64
CA ILE A 11 -3.32 -5.84 -0.55
C ILE A 11 -1.86 -5.44 -0.33
N GLY A 12 -1.56 -4.80 0.80
CA GLY A 12 -0.19 -4.42 1.15
C GLY A 12 0.75 -5.62 1.20
N MET A 13 0.30 -6.74 1.77
CA MET A 13 1.09 -7.97 1.86
C MET A 13 1.37 -8.57 0.49
N LEU A 14 0.35 -8.75 -0.35
CA LEU A 14 0.47 -9.31 -1.70
C LEU A 14 1.39 -8.45 -2.57
N VAL A 15 1.20 -7.13 -2.55
CA VAL A 15 2.07 -6.19 -3.29
C VAL A 15 3.51 -6.25 -2.77
N GLY A 16 3.68 -6.32 -1.46
CA GLY A 16 4.97 -6.51 -0.81
C GLY A 16 5.69 -7.77 -1.28
N LEU A 17 4.99 -8.89 -1.45
CA LEU A 17 5.54 -10.14 -1.96
C LEU A 17 5.87 -10.06 -3.47
N VAL A 18 4.97 -9.50 -4.28
CA VAL A 18 5.08 -9.53 -5.75
C VAL A 18 6.08 -8.52 -6.30
N VAL A 19 6.15 -7.31 -5.76
CA VAL A 19 6.85 -6.18 -6.40
C VAL A 19 8.39 -6.23 -6.19
N GLY A 20 9.02 -7.39 -5.98
CA GLY A 20 10.40 -7.52 -5.49
C GLY A 20 11.20 -8.64 -6.11
N PRO A 21 12.55 -8.56 -6.08
CA PRO A 21 13.37 -9.67 -6.55
C PRO A 21 13.15 -10.89 -5.64
N PRO A 22 12.98 -12.09 -6.21
CA PRO A 22 12.74 -13.33 -5.44
C PRO A 22 13.92 -13.72 -4.53
N ALA A 23 15.09 -13.11 -4.71
CA ALA A 23 16.34 -13.45 -4.03
C ALA A 23 16.55 -12.79 -2.65
N GLY A 24 15.55 -12.09 -2.09
CA GLY A 24 15.70 -11.38 -0.81
C GLY A 24 15.30 -12.23 0.40
N THR A 25 16.25 -12.93 1.03
CA THR A 25 15.95 -13.80 2.18
C THR A 25 15.56 -13.02 3.45
N GLY A 26 14.47 -13.46 4.10
CA GLY A 26 14.07 -13.14 5.47
C GLY A 26 13.78 -11.66 5.77
N ARG A 27 14.76 -10.95 6.35
CA ARG A 27 14.56 -9.60 6.91
C ARG A 27 14.26 -8.53 5.86
N ARG A 28 14.85 -8.63 4.67
CA ARG A 28 14.59 -7.67 3.58
C ARG A 28 13.18 -7.83 3.02
N LEU A 29 12.69 -9.06 2.95
CA LEU A 29 11.30 -9.35 2.55
C LEU A 29 10.33 -8.82 3.62
N ALA A 30 10.59 -9.09 4.89
CA ALA A 30 9.74 -8.62 6.00
C ALA A 30 9.60 -7.09 6.03
N LEU A 31 10.71 -6.34 5.93
CA LEU A 31 10.69 -4.87 5.91
C LEU A 31 9.94 -4.31 4.70
N ARG A 32 10.06 -4.98 3.56
CA ARG A 32 9.41 -4.59 2.32
C ARG A 32 7.90 -4.85 2.37
N VAL A 33 7.49 -5.98 2.92
CA VAL A 33 6.07 -6.29 3.18
C VAL A 33 5.49 -5.29 4.18
N ALA A 34 6.19 -5.02 5.29
CA ALA A 34 5.77 -4.01 6.26
C ALA A 34 5.64 -2.61 5.62
N ALA A 35 6.60 -2.21 4.79
CA ALA A 35 6.54 -0.94 4.07
C ALA A 35 5.36 -0.91 3.07
N ALA A 36 5.09 -2.01 2.37
CA ALA A 36 3.96 -2.11 1.45
C ALA A 36 2.61 -2.07 2.18
N VAL A 37 2.49 -2.68 3.35
CA VAL A 37 1.30 -2.57 4.21
C VAL A 37 1.11 -1.14 4.71
N ALA A 38 2.17 -0.50 5.22
CA ALA A 38 2.10 0.91 5.63
C ALA A 38 1.73 1.83 4.46
N GLY A 39 2.29 1.58 3.28
CA GLY A 39 1.94 2.26 2.04
C GLY A 39 0.48 2.06 1.64
N ALA A 40 -0.05 0.84 1.78
CA ALA A 40 -1.45 0.54 1.54
C ALA A 40 -2.37 1.35 2.45
N TRP A 41 -2.05 1.42 3.74
CA TRP A 41 -2.81 2.22 4.69
C TRP A 41 -2.74 3.72 4.39
N ALA A 42 -1.56 4.26 4.08
CA ALA A 42 -1.42 5.66 3.72
C ALA A 42 -2.23 6.01 2.45
N GLY A 43 -2.16 5.17 1.41
CA GLY A 43 -2.92 5.36 0.18
C GLY A 43 -4.43 5.23 0.39
N PHE A 44 -4.86 4.25 1.20
CA PHE A 44 -6.27 4.10 1.58
C PHE A 44 -6.80 5.32 2.29
N LEU A 45 -6.04 5.89 3.24
CA LEU A 45 -6.49 7.07 3.99
C LEU A 45 -6.64 8.29 3.08
N VAL A 46 -5.65 8.55 2.21
CA VAL A 46 -5.67 9.72 1.31
C VAL A 46 -6.83 9.63 0.30
N PHE A 47 -6.96 8.48 -0.38
CA PHE A 47 -8.01 8.32 -1.38
C PHE A 47 -9.38 8.04 -0.76
N GLY A 48 -9.42 7.37 0.39
CA GLY A 48 -10.63 7.14 1.17
C GLY A 48 -11.22 8.46 1.66
N LEU A 49 -10.42 9.42 2.12
CA LEU A 49 -10.86 10.78 2.44
C LEU A 49 -11.48 11.47 1.22
N THR A 50 -10.88 11.32 0.04
CA THR A 50 -11.46 11.83 -1.20
C THR A 50 -12.82 11.17 -1.47
N GLY A 51 -12.93 9.85 -1.28
CA GLY A 51 -14.18 9.11 -1.38
C GLY A 51 -15.24 9.57 -0.39
N VAL A 52 -14.87 9.96 0.84
CA VAL A 52 -15.79 10.55 1.83
C VAL A 52 -16.40 11.83 1.28
N THR A 53 -15.58 12.69 0.67
CA THR A 53 -16.07 13.93 0.05
C THR A 53 -17.05 13.65 -1.09
N VAL A 54 -16.74 12.70 -1.97
CA VAL A 54 -17.64 12.34 -3.08
C VAL A 54 -18.94 11.72 -2.56
N ASP A 55 -18.86 10.78 -1.61
CA ASP A 55 -20.05 10.15 -1.03
C ASP A 55 -20.92 11.15 -0.25
N ALA A 56 -20.34 12.16 0.39
CA ALA A 56 -21.10 13.22 1.05
C ALA A 56 -21.88 14.10 0.05
N ILE A 57 -21.36 14.29 -1.17
CA ILE A 57 -22.01 15.07 -2.23
C ILE A 57 -23.04 14.22 -2.98
N ALA A 58 -22.69 12.98 -3.32
CA ALA A 58 -23.50 12.11 -4.17
C ALA A 58 -24.51 11.25 -3.39
N GLY A 59 -24.33 11.10 -2.07
CA GLY A 59 -25.20 10.29 -1.21
C GLY A 59 -25.09 8.77 -1.43
N THR A 60 -23.99 8.28 -2.00
CA THR A 60 -23.90 6.90 -2.53
C THR A 60 -23.24 5.89 -1.58
N GLY A 61 -22.28 6.31 -0.76
CA GLY A 61 -21.52 5.43 0.17
C GLY A 61 -20.56 4.42 -0.47
N VAL A 62 -20.36 4.46 -1.79
CA VAL A 62 -19.52 3.49 -2.55
C VAL A 62 -18.15 4.04 -2.94
N TRP A 63 -17.96 5.36 -2.91
CA TRP A 63 -16.69 5.97 -3.32
C TRP A 63 -15.60 5.83 -2.27
N VAL A 64 -15.95 5.81 -0.98
CA VAL A 64 -15.01 5.50 0.11
C VAL A 64 -14.31 4.16 -0.08
N PRO A 65 -15.03 3.02 -0.21
CA PRO A 65 -14.36 1.74 -0.43
C PRO A 65 -13.67 1.68 -1.80
N ALA A 66 -14.26 2.20 -2.87
CA ALA A 66 -13.65 2.13 -4.21
C ALA A 66 -12.32 2.89 -4.29
N LEU A 67 -12.32 4.17 -3.92
CA LEU A 67 -11.11 5.00 -3.95
C LEU A 67 -10.11 4.56 -2.89
N GLY A 68 -10.58 4.16 -1.70
CA GLY A 68 -9.72 3.60 -0.66
C GLY A 68 -8.90 2.40 -1.15
N HIS A 69 -9.51 1.44 -1.86
CA HIS A 69 -8.79 0.27 -2.39
C HIS A 69 -7.81 0.64 -3.51
N VAL A 70 -8.19 1.57 -4.41
CA VAL A 70 -7.27 2.07 -5.45
C VAL A 70 -6.06 2.75 -4.82
N GLY A 71 -6.28 3.60 -3.82
CA GLY A 71 -5.23 4.25 -3.06
C GLY A 71 -4.34 3.23 -2.35
N ALA A 72 -4.91 2.19 -1.76
CA ALA A 72 -4.16 1.13 -1.08
C ALA A 72 -3.19 0.42 -2.02
N VAL A 73 -3.64 0.04 -3.22
CA VAL A 73 -2.77 -0.59 -4.22
C VAL A 73 -1.64 0.36 -4.62
N PHE A 74 -1.97 1.61 -4.91
CA PHE A 74 -0.99 2.60 -5.37
C PHE A 74 0.08 2.89 -4.30
N GLY A 75 -0.36 3.13 -3.05
CA GLY A 75 0.53 3.39 -1.92
C GLY A 75 1.42 2.19 -1.59
N ALA A 76 0.88 0.97 -1.64
CA ALA A 76 1.66 -0.25 -1.44
C ALA A 76 2.76 -0.40 -2.51
N VAL A 77 2.43 -0.14 -3.78
CA VAL A 77 3.38 -0.25 -4.90
C VAL A 77 4.50 0.80 -4.76
N LEU A 78 4.16 2.04 -4.44
CA LEU A 78 5.14 3.10 -4.21
C LEU A 78 6.09 2.76 -3.07
N ALA A 79 5.57 2.31 -1.93
CA ALA A 79 6.38 1.94 -0.78
C ALA A 79 7.28 0.73 -1.08
N ALA A 80 6.76 -0.29 -1.76
CA ALA A 80 7.52 -1.47 -2.17
C ALA A 80 8.61 -1.17 -3.22
N ARG A 81 8.43 -0.13 -4.05
CA ARG A 81 9.42 0.32 -5.04
C ARG A 81 10.46 1.28 -4.44
N GLY A 82 10.07 2.14 -3.50
CA GLY A 82 10.97 3.10 -2.83
C GLY A 82 12.14 2.43 -2.11
N GLY A 83 11.92 1.27 -1.50
CA GLY A 83 12.98 0.48 -0.86
C GLY A 83 14.11 0.03 -1.80
N ARG A 84 13.87 -0.05 -3.11
CA ARG A 84 14.91 -0.39 -4.10
C ARG A 84 15.92 0.75 -4.31
N ARG A 85 15.52 2.02 -4.12
CA ARG A 85 16.39 3.18 -4.35
C ARG A 85 17.39 3.40 -3.22
N SER A 86 17.01 3.14 -1.96
CA SER A 86 17.91 3.35 -0.81
C SER A 86 19.05 2.33 -0.73
N GLY A 87 18.91 1.15 -1.34
CA GLY A 87 19.97 0.13 -1.36
C GLY A 87 21.10 0.40 -2.38
N ARG A 88 20.87 1.24 -3.39
CA ARG A 88 21.83 1.48 -4.48
C ARG A 88 22.84 2.59 -4.19
N ARG A 89 22.69 3.31 -3.07
CA ARG A 89 23.60 4.40 -2.64
C ARG A 89 24.69 3.97 -1.65
N ARG A 90 24.83 2.68 -1.34
CA ARG A 90 25.91 2.14 -0.47
C ARG A 90 26.78 1.13 -1.23
N GLY A 91 27.25 1.51 -2.42
CA GLY A 91 28.38 0.82 -3.05
C GLY A 91 29.68 1.30 -2.40
N PRO A 92 30.65 0.42 -2.11
CA PRO A 92 31.91 0.82 -1.50
C PRO A 92 32.69 1.67 -2.50
N ALA A 93 33.11 2.85 -2.06
CA ALA A 93 34.24 3.56 -2.66
C ALA A 93 35.53 2.94 -2.12
#